data_AF-A0A1N6H0C2-F1
#
_entry.id   AF-A0A1N6H0C2-F1
#
_cell.length_a   1.000
_cell.length_b   1.000
_cell.length_c   1.000
_cell.angle_alpha   90.00
_cell.angle_beta   90.00
_cell.angle_gamma   90.00
#
_symmetry.space_group_name_H-M   'P 1'
#
loop_
_entity.id
_entity.type
_entity.pdbx_description
1 polymer ?
#
loop_
_entity_poly.entity_id
_entity_poly.type
_entity_poly.pdbx_seq_one_letter_code
_entity_poly.pdbx_strand_id
1 'polypeptide(L)'
;MNKTLVTGLLAGLTIFAAGFVLGIIRTLWLVPQMPAWQAVLIEGPVILTLTWFVLRFWVRRGAISAATSTRLMFGGMALITLWLCEWIMTIALMTEDPGFFFRSLATLPGAMGLAGQLLIIFMPLWMKPGQDPIR
;
A
#
# COMPACT_ATOMS: atom_id res chain seq x y z
N MET A 1 17.77 3.84 15.45
CA MET A 1 16.51 3.48 14.76
C MET A 1 16.86 2.70 13.50
N ASN A 2 16.27 1.53 13.26
CA ASN A 2 16.65 0.66 12.13
C ASN A 2 16.23 1.33 10.81
N LYS A 3 17.20 1.78 9.98
CA LYS A 3 16.96 2.56 8.75
C LYS A 3 15.94 1.91 7.82
N THR A 4 15.93 0.59 7.75
CA THR A 4 14.98 -0.22 6.97
C THR A 4 13.53 0.00 7.40
N LEU A 5 13.27 0.04 8.71
CA LEU A 5 11.92 0.24 9.25
C LEU A 5 11.42 1.65 8.98
N VAL A 6 12.27 2.67 9.16
CA VAL A 6 11.91 4.07 8.88
C VAL A 6 11.58 4.25 7.40
N THR A 7 12.40 3.67 6.53
CA THR A 7 12.18 3.74 5.08
C THR A 7 10.89 3.00 4.69
N GLY A 8 10.61 1.85 5.31
CA GLY A 8 9.37 1.11 5.11
C GLY A 8 8.14 1.89 5.55
N LEU A 9 8.21 2.57 6.69
CA LEU A 9 7.16 3.47 7.18
C LEU A 9 6.89 4.61 6.17
N LEU A 10 7.94 5.28 5.70
CA LEU A 10 7.79 6.36 4.71
C LEU A 10 7.20 5.84 3.38
N ALA A 11 7.60 4.65 2.94
CA ALA A 11 7.03 4.01 1.78
C ALA A 11 5.54 3.71 1.97
N GLY A 12 5.15 3.15 3.10
CA GLY A 12 3.75 2.87 3.46
C GLY A 12 2.88 4.13 3.47
N LEU A 13 3.35 5.21 4.10
CA LEU A 13 2.67 6.51 4.10
C LEU A 13 2.49 7.07 2.68
N THR A 14 3.51 6.93 1.83
CA THR A 14 3.45 7.41 0.44
C THR A 14 2.43 6.61 -0.37
N ILE A 15 2.42 5.27 -0.20
CA ILE A 15 1.45 4.37 -0.86
C ILE A 15 0.04 4.70 -0.39
N PHE A 16 -0.17 4.87 0.91
CA PHE A 16 -1.45 5.24 1.49
C PHE A 16 -1.97 6.55 0.90
N ALA A 17 -1.16 7.61 0.91
CA ALA A 17 -1.58 8.91 0.39
C ALA A 17 -1.99 8.84 -1.09
N ALA A 18 -1.20 8.15 -1.91
CA ALA A 18 -1.52 7.98 -3.33
C ALA A 18 -2.77 7.10 -3.55
N GLY A 19 -2.86 5.98 -2.84
CA GLY A 19 -4.01 5.07 -2.90
C GLY A 19 -5.30 5.71 -2.40
N PHE A 20 -5.23 6.57 -1.38
CA PHE A 20 -6.37 7.32 -0.86
C PHE A 20 -6.91 8.32 -1.89
N VAL A 21 -6.02 9.09 -2.55
CA VAL A 21 -6.43 10.02 -3.62
C VAL A 21 -7.09 9.28 -4.77
N LEU A 22 -6.51 8.15 -5.21
CA LEU A 22 -7.11 7.30 -6.24
C LEU A 22 -8.48 6.76 -5.76
N GLY A 23 -8.56 6.26 -4.54
CA GLY A 23 -9.80 5.74 -3.95
C GLY A 23 -10.93 6.78 -3.87
N ILE A 24 -10.60 8.06 -3.65
CA ILE A 24 -11.56 9.17 -3.76
C ILE A 24 -12.07 9.28 -5.20
N ILE A 25 -11.18 9.29 -6.19
CA ILE A 25 -11.55 9.36 -7.61
C ILE A 25 -12.44 8.16 -7.97
N ARG A 26 -12.09 6.94 -7.54
CA ARG A 26 -12.92 5.75 -7.74
C ARG A 26 -14.31 5.94 -7.17
N THR A 27 -14.41 6.38 -5.93
CA THR A 27 -15.69 6.49 -5.22
C THR A 27 -16.58 7.58 -5.82
N LEU A 28 -16.01 8.72 -6.20
CA LEU A 28 -16.78 9.85 -6.72
C LEU A 28 -17.13 9.71 -8.21
N TRP A 29 -16.26 9.08 -9.01
CA TRP A 29 -16.41 9.10 -10.47
C TRP A 29 -16.72 7.73 -11.07
N LEU A 30 -16.09 6.64 -10.59
CA LEU A 30 -16.31 5.30 -11.14
C LEU A 30 -17.54 4.62 -10.55
N VAL A 31 -17.68 4.60 -9.22
CA VAL A 31 -18.81 3.91 -8.53
C VAL A 31 -20.20 4.39 -8.99
N PRO A 32 -20.44 5.67 -9.30
CA PRO A 32 -21.74 6.10 -9.84
C PRO A 32 -22.04 5.55 -11.25
N GLN A 33 -21.01 5.14 -12.00
CA GLN A 33 -21.12 4.70 -13.39
C GLN A 33 -21.09 3.17 -13.54
N MET A 34 -20.57 2.45 -12.54
CA MET A 34 -20.41 0.99 -12.60
C MET A 34 -20.41 0.34 -11.21
N PRO A 35 -20.69 -0.97 -11.10
CA PRO A 35 -20.56 -1.71 -9.85
C PRO A 35 -19.16 -1.57 -9.23
N ALA A 36 -19.10 -1.44 -7.89
CA ALA A 36 -17.86 -1.19 -7.16
C ALA A 36 -16.75 -2.22 -7.44
N TRP A 37 -17.09 -3.48 -7.72
CA TRP A 37 -16.12 -4.53 -8.02
C TRP A 37 -15.42 -4.32 -9.37
N GLN A 38 -16.12 -3.79 -10.38
CA GLN A 38 -15.52 -3.44 -11.68
C GLN A 38 -14.56 -2.26 -11.54
N ALA A 39 -14.97 -1.26 -10.76
CA ALA A 39 -14.14 -0.10 -10.48
C ALA A 39 -12.82 -0.50 -9.80
N VAL A 40 -12.84 -1.49 -8.88
CA VAL A 40 -11.63 -2.04 -8.26
C VAL A 40 -10.75 -2.81 -9.26
N LEU A 41 -11.33 -3.55 -10.20
CA LEU A 41 -10.54 -4.25 -11.22
C LEU A 41 -9.83 -3.30 -12.19
N ILE A 42 -10.43 -2.14 -12.47
CA ILE A 42 -9.84 -1.10 -13.32
C ILE A 42 -8.75 -0.33 -12.55
N GLU A 43 -9.03 0.03 -11.29
CA GLU A 43 -8.11 0.82 -10.47
C GLU A 43 -6.94 -0.02 -9.92
N GLY A 44 -7.18 -1.29 -9.58
CA GLY A 44 -6.22 -2.19 -8.95
C GLY A 44 -4.86 -2.26 -9.67
N PRO A 45 -4.81 -2.47 -11.00
CA PRO A 45 -3.57 -2.43 -11.76
C PRO A 45 -2.82 -1.09 -11.67
N VAL A 46 -3.55 0.02 -11.62
CA VAL A 46 -2.98 1.37 -11.50
C VAL A 46 -2.34 1.55 -10.12
N ILE A 47 -3.06 1.18 -9.05
CA ILE A 47 -2.56 1.24 -7.68
C ILE A 47 -1.35 0.32 -7.49
N LEU A 48 -1.38 -0.91 -8.00
CA LEU A 48 -0.25 -1.84 -7.90
C LEU A 48 0.98 -1.33 -8.64
N THR A 49 0.79 -0.76 -9.84
CA THR A 49 1.87 -0.15 -10.62
C THR A 49 2.49 1.03 -9.88
N LEU A 50 1.65 1.93 -9.33
CA LEU A 50 2.11 3.06 -8.52
C LEU A 50 2.87 2.57 -7.29
N THR A 51 2.32 1.59 -6.59
CA THR A 51 2.93 0.98 -5.40
C THR A 51 4.30 0.42 -5.70
N TRP A 52 4.45 -0.29 -6.83
CA TRP A 52 5.73 -0.79 -7.30
C TRP A 52 6.76 0.33 -7.48
N PHE A 53 6.38 1.44 -8.13
CA PHE A 53 7.28 2.58 -8.33
C PHE A 53 7.68 3.26 -7.01
N VAL A 54 6.73 3.42 -6.08
CA VAL A 54 6.99 4.00 -4.75
C VAL A 54 7.95 3.12 -3.95
N LEU A 55 7.69 1.81 -3.88
CA LEU A 55 8.57 0.87 -3.21
C LEU A 55 9.97 0.87 -3.84
N ARG A 56 10.06 0.86 -5.17
CA ARG A 56 11.35 0.90 -5.89
C ARG A 56 12.12 2.19 -5.60
N PHE A 57 11.43 3.33 -5.56
CA PHE A 57 12.02 4.62 -5.21
C PHE A 57 12.63 4.58 -3.81
N TRP A 58 11.87 4.11 -2.82
CA TRP A 58 12.31 4.03 -1.42
C TRP A 58 13.37 2.97 -1.17
N VAL A 59 13.33 1.83 -1.86
CA VAL A 59 14.40 0.82 -1.85
C VAL A 59 15.72 1.44 -2.31
N ARG A 60 15.69 2.23 -3.37
CA ARG A 60 16.88 2.89 -3.93
C ARG A 60 17.37 4.02 -3.03
N ARG A 61 16.48 4.94 -2.67
CA ARG A 61 16.79 6.11 -1.83
C ARG A 61 17.24 5.72 -0.43
N GLY A 62 16.64 4.67 0.13
CA GLY A 62 16.99 4.13 1.45
C GLY A 62 18.24 3.25 1.44
N ALA A 63 18.81 2.93 0.27
CA ALA A 63 19.88 1.94 0.11
C ALA A 63 19.55 0.62 0.81
N ILE A 64 18.35 0.09 0.57
CA ILE A 64 17.88 -1.13 1.22
C ILE A 64 18.63 -2.34 0.65
N SER A 65 19.31 -3.06 1.55
CA SER A 65 20.09 -4.27 1.24
C SER A 65 19.32 -5.27 0.37
N ALA A 66 20.05 -6.02 -0.45
CA ALA A 66 19.50 -7.11 -1.28
C ALA A 66 19.03 -8.31 -0.45
N ALA A 67 19.41 -8.39 0.83
CA ALA A 67 19.06 -9.52 1.70
C ALA A 67 17.54 -9.69 1.83
N THR A 68 17.07 -10.91 1.59
CA THR A 68 15.64 -11.28 1.61
C THR A 68 14.96 -10.86 2.91
N SER A 69 15.59 -11.09 4.07
CA SER A 69 15.04 -10.69 5.36
C SER A 69 14.85 -9.18 5.48
N THR A 70 15.82 -8.38 5.01
CA THR A 70 15.73 -6.91 5.02
C THR A 70 14.63 -6.39 4.10
N ARG A 71 14.44 -7.04 2.93
CA ARG A 71 13.38 -6.70 1.97
C ARG A 71 11.99 -7.00 2.51
N LEU A 72 11.82 -8.16 3.14
CA LEU A 72 10.57 -8.54 3.79
C LEU A 72 10.26 -7.62 4.99
N MET A 73 11.26 -7.25 5.79
CA MET A 73 11.06 -6.27 6.87
C MET A 73 10.62 -4.90 6.33
N PHE A 74 11.23 -4.42 5.23
CA PHE A 74 10.84 -3.18 4.58
C PHE A 74 9.41 -3.24 4.04
N GLY A 75 9.08 -4.28 3.26
CA GLY A 75 7.75 -4.46 2.67
C GLY A 75 6.67 -4.69 3.74
N GLY A 76 6.97 -5.48 4.77
CA GLY A 76 6.06 -5.73 5.89
C GLY A 76 5.78 -4.45 6.70
N MET A 77 6.80 -3.63 6.94
CA MET A 77 6.61 -2.33 7.60
C MET A 77 5.76 -1.37 6.76
N ALA A 78 5.97 -1.35 5.44
CA ALA A 78 5.15 -0.56 4.52
C ALA A 78 3.68 -1.00 4.55
N LEU A 79 3.43 -2.31 4.52
CA LEU A 79 2.08 -2.89 4.59
C LEU A 79 1.38 -2.59 5.93
N ILE A 80 2.07 -2.79 7.06
CA ILE A 80 1.52 -2.48 8.38
C ILE A 80 1.19 -0.99 8.48
N THR A 81 2.07 -0.12 7.99
CA THR A 81 1.84 1.33 7.99
C THR A 81 0.61 1.67 7.14
N LEU A 82 0.47 1.08 5.96
CA LEU A 82 -0.70 1.26 5.09
C LEU A 82 -1.99 0.86 5.79
N TRP A 83 -2.06 -0.34 6.37
CA TRP A 83 -3.24 -0.82 7.09
C TRP A 83 -3.57 0.02 8.33
N LEU A 84 -2.57 0.46 9.09
CA LEU A 84 -2.78 1.35 10.22
C LEU A 84 -3.38 2.68 9.76
N CYS A 85 -2.88 3.25 8.67
CA CYS A 85 -3.45 4.47 8.10
C CYS A 85 -4.90 4.25 7.64
N GLU A 86 -5.20 3.17 6.91
CA GLU A 86 -6.57 2.86 6.48
C GLU A 86 -7.54 2.69 7.65
N TRP A 87 -7.10 1.99 8.70
CA TRP A 87 -7.90 1.76 9.89
C TRP A 87 -8.15 3.08 10.67
N ILE A 88 -7.10 3.87 10.89
CA ILE A 88 -7.21 5.20 11.52
C ILE A 88 -8.14 6.10 10.71
N MET A 89 -8.02 6.09 9.37
CA MET A 89 -8.84 6.92 8.49
C MET A 89 -10.31 6.47 8.51
N THR A 90 -10.56 5.16 8.58
CA THR A 90 -11.91 4.61 8.75
C THR A 90 -12.53 5.12 10.05
N ILE A 91 -11.81 5.08 11.17
CA ILE A 91 -12.31 5.59 12.46
C ILE A 91 -12.46 7.11 12.45
N ALA A 92 -11.56 7.83 11.79
CA ALA A 92 -11.60 9.30 11.73
C ALA A 92 -12.75 9.84 10.88
N LEU A 93 -13.13 9.13 9.80
CA LEU A 93 -14.25 9.51 8.94
C LEU A 93 -15.58 8.90 9.36
N MET A 94 -15.58 7.68 9.91
CA MET A 94 -16.79 6.99 10.34
C MET A 94 -16.96 7.15 11.83
N THR A 95 -17.99 7.89 12.23
CA THR A 95 -18.20 8.34 13.60
C THR A 95 -18.56 7.24 14.60
N GLU A 96 -18.97 6.03 14.16
CA GLU A 96 -19.69 5.12 15.07
C GLU A 96 -19.26 3.65 15.08
N ASP A 97 -18.52 3.13 14.09
CA ASP A 97 -18.28 1.68 14.02
C ASP A 97 -16.85 1.27 13.62
N PRO A 98 -15.98 0.96 14.61
CA PRO A 98 -14.65 0.38 14.36
C PRO A 98 -14.71 -0.99 13.65
N GLY A 99 -15.83 -1.71 13.77
CA GLY A 99 -16.08 -2.98 13.11
C GLY A 99 -16.38 -2.85 11.61
N PHE A 100 -16.68 -1.64 11.13
CA PHE A 100 -16.99 -1.37 9.72
C PHE A 100 -15.82 -1.75 8.82
N PHE A 101 -14.58 -1.48 9.26
CA PHE A 101 -13.37 -1.87 8.53
C PHE A 101 -13.39 -3.39 8.26
N PHE A 102 -13.51 -4.21 9.30
CA PHE A 102 -13.52 -5.67 9.18
C PHE A 102 -14.69 -6.19 8.35
N ARG A 103 -15.87 -5.55 8.44
CA ARG A 103 -17.02 -5.89 7.58
C ARG A 103 -16.77 -5.55 6.12
N SER A 104 -16.13 -4.41 5.85
CA SER A 104 -15.78 -4.00 4.48
C SER A 104 -14.79 -4.97 3.83
N LEU A 105 -13.86 -5.53 4.62
CA LEU A 105 -12.92 -6.55 4.16
C LEU A 105 -13.61 -7.85 3.70
N ALA A 106 -14.75 -8.19 4.31
CA ALA A 106 -15.55 -9.36 3.94
C ALA A 106 -16.38 -9.16 2.65
N THR A 107 -16.41 -7.95 2.10
CA THR A 107 -17.06 -7.69 0.81
C THR A 107 -16.16 -8.11 -0.35
N LEU A 108 -16.74 -8.45 -1.50
CA LEU A 108 -15.95 -8.80 -2.69
C LEU A 108 -14.94 -7.69 -3.10
N PRO A 109 -15.30 -6.39 -3.13
CA PRO A 109 -14.33 -5.31 -3.37
C PRO A 109 -13.23 -5.23 -2.31
N GLY A 110 -13.57 -5.41 -1.02
CA GLY A 110 -12.61 -5.37 0.07
C GLY A 110 -11.60 -6.52 0.01
N ALA A 111 -12.07 -7.74 -0.27
CA ALA A 111 -11.22 -8.91 -0.44
C ALA A 111 -10.24 -8.77 -1.63
N MET A 112 -10.70 -8.17 -2.75
CA MET A 112 -9.83 -7.87 -3.89
C MET A 112 -8.76 -6.83 -3.55
N GLY A 113 -9.13 -5.79 -2.80
CA GLY A 113 -8.18 -4.79 -2.30
C GLY A 113 -7.11 -5.42 -1.40
N LEU A 114 -7.52 -6.24 -0.43
CA LEU A 114 -6.62 -6.97 0.46
C LEU A 114 -5.65 -7.86 -0.29
N ALA A 115 -6.14 -8.61 -1.29
CA ALA A 115 -5.30 -9.48 -2.10
C ALA A 115 -4.18 -8.68 -2.79
N GLY A 116 -4.50 -7.49 -3.30
CA GLY A 116 -3.51 -6.57 -3.87
C GLY A 116 -2.51 -6.05 -2.82
N GLN A 117 -2.98 -5.67 -1.64
CA GLN A 117 -2.13 -5.17 -0.55
C GLN A 117 -1.15 -6.23 -0.04
N LEU A 118 -1.57 -7.50 0.04
CA LEU A 118 -0.68 -8.59 0.43
C LEU A 118 0.51 -8.76 -0.54
N LEU A 119 0.45 -8.26 -1.77
CA LEU A 119 1.59 -8.28 -2.68
C LEU A 119 2.71 -7.31 -2.26
N ILE A 120 2.37 -6.25 -1.50
CA ILE A 120 3.30 -5.19 -1.09
C ILE A 120 4.49 -5.73 -0.29
N ILE A 121 4.26 -6.76 0.54
CA ILE A 121 5.34 -7.38 1.33
C ILE A 121 6.38 -8.06 0.45
N PHE A 122 5.97 -8.65 -0.67
CA PHE A 122 6.82 -9.44 -1.55
C PHE A 122 7.44 -8.61 -2.68
N MET A 123 6.75 -7.56 -3.16
CA MET A 123 7.23 -6.69 -4.26
C MET A 123 8.71 -6.27 -4.15
N PRO A 124 9.25 -5.88 -2.97
CA PRO A 124 10.64 -5.47 -2.84
C PRO A 124 11.66 -6.56 -3.19
N LEU A 125 11.29 -7.85 -3.17
CA LEU A 125 12.17 -8.96 -3.47
C LEU A 125 12.68 -8.94 -4.92
N TRP A 126 11.89 -8.40 -5.84
CA TRP A 126 12.23 -8.31 -7.26
C TRP A 126 12.89 -6.99 -7.66
N MET A 127 13.15 -6.10 -6.69
CA MET A 127 13.71 -4.78 -6.96
C MET A 127 15.24 -4.78 -6.81
N LYS A 128 15.95 -4.18 -7.77
CA LYS A 128 17.40 -4.01 -7.67
C LYS A 128 17.78 -3.17 -6.44
N PRO A 129 18.88 -3.47 -5.73
CA PRO A 129 19.41 -2.63 -4.66
C PRO A 129 19.64 -1.19 -5.10
N GLY A 130 19.47 -0.25 -4.16
CA GLY A 130 20.04 1.09 -4.33
C GLY A 130 21.55 0.99 -4.47
N GLN A 131 22.14 1.81 -5.33
CA GLN A 131 23.60 1.91 -5.42
C GLN A 131 24.13 2.40 -4.07
N ASP A 132 25.14 1.72 -3.52
CA ASP A 132 25.92 2.28 -2.43
C ASP A 132 26.59 3.58 -2.94
N PRO A 133 26.49 4.72 -2.23
CA PRO A 133 27.09 5.98 -2.68
C PRO A 133 28.63 5.98 -2.74
N ILE A 134 29.29 4.85 -2.48
CA ILE A 134 30.74 4.74 -2.28
C ILE A 134 31.38 3.73 -3.27
N ARG A 135 30.85 3.63 -4.50
CA ARG A 135 31.57 3.01 -5.62
C ARG A 135 31.43 3.83 -6.89
#